data_AF-A0A8D0NBS1-F1
#
_entry.id   AF-A0A8D0NBS1-F1
#
_cell.length_a   1.000
_cell.length_b   1.000
_cell.length_c   1.000
_cell.angle_alpha   90.00
_cell.angle_beta   90.00
_cell.angle_gamma   90.00
#
_symmetry.space_group_name_H-M   'P 1'
#
loop_
_entity.id
_entity.type
_entity.pdbx_description
1 polymer ?
#
loop_
_entity_poly.entity_id
_entity_poly.type
_entity_poly.pdbx_seq_one_letter_code
_entity_poly.pdbx_strand_id
1 'polypeptide(L)'
;MTPDHFPSLFCKEMSVGYANGIRVMSMTHTGEPGFIHRVPFRYALHVYNEVMSVGQKYGIRNAGYYALRSLRIEKFFAFWGQDLNTLTTPLECGRESRVKLDKGVDFIGRAALLEQKQNGVYKRLTMFILDDHDTDLDLWPWWGEPIYRNGQYVGKTTSSAYGYTLERHVCLGFVHNFSEDTGEAQVVTADFINRGEYEIDIAGHRFQAKAKLYPVPSLFTHKRRKDDMELSDLHGK
;
A
#
# COMPACT_ATOMS: atom_id res chain seq x y z
N MET A 1 -10.88 16.20 -17.95
CA MET A 1 -10.91 16.31 -16.47
C MET A 1 -9.54 16.79 -16.05
N THR A 2 -9.44 17.99 -15.49
CA THR A 2 -8.17 18.51 -14.95
C THR A 2 -8.13 18.29 -13.43
N PRO A 3 -6.93 18.24 -12.81
CA PRO A 3 -6.80 18.13 -11.35
C PRO A 3 -7.61 19.19 -10.59
N ASP A 4 -7.69 20.42 -11.11
CA ASP A 4 -8.45 21.53 -10.51
C ASP A 4 -9.96 21.27 -10.46
N HIS A 5 -10.49 20.59 -11.48
CA HIS A 5 -11.92 20.28 -11.58
C HIS A 5 -12.30 18.91 -11.00
N PHE A 6 -11.30 18.07 -10.70
CA PHE A 6 -11.52 16.73 -10.21
C PHE A 6 -10.38 16.29 -9.27
N PRO A 7 -10.32 16.86 -8.05
CA PRO A 7 -9.23 16.62 -7.12
C PRO A 7 -9.20 15.17 -6.62
N SER A 8 -8.12 14.78 -5.95
CA SER A 8 -8.00 13.43 -5.37
C SER A 8 -9.10 13.20 -4.33
N LEU A 9 -9.57 11.95 -4.24
CA LEU A 9 -10.65 11.52 -3.34
C LEU A 9 -11.97 12.28 -3.57
N PHE A 10 -12.15 12.86 -4.76
CA PHE A 10 -13.38 13.50 -5.17
C PHE A 10 -14.33 12.51 -5.86
N CYS A 11 -15.63 12.76 -5.74
CA CYS A 11 -16.68 11.95 -6.30
C CYS A 11 -17.73 12.85 -6.95
N LYS A 12 -18.12 12.53 -8.19
CA LYS A 12 -19.18 13.25 -8.92
C LYS A 12 -19.98 12.30 -9.80
N GLU A 13 -21.26 12.58 -9.96
CA GLU A 13 -22.09 11.91 -10.94
C GLU A 13 -22.00 12.59 -12.31
N MET A 14 -21.88 11.78 -13.35
CA MET A 14 -21.74 12.25 -14.72
C MET A 14 -22.22 11.22 -15.74
N SER A 15 -22.25 11.64 -17.00
CA SER A 15 -22.58 10.78 -18.13
C SER A 15 -21.30 10.22 -18.75
N VAL A 16 -21.32 8.93 -19.10
CA VAL A 16 -20.26 8.27 -19.88
C VAL A 16 -20.91 7.60 -21.08
N GLY A 17 -20.63 8.11 -22.29
CA GLY A 17 -21.42 7.79 -23.47
C GLY A 17 -22.90 8.15 -23.25
N TYR A 18 -23.80 7.22 -23.56
CA TYR A 18 -25.25 7.39 -23.35
C TYR A 18 -25.74 6.97 -21.94
N ALA A 19 -24.83 6.57 -21.06
CA ALA A 19 -25.19 6.16 -19.70
C ALA A 19 -25.09 7.35 -18.73
N ASN A 20 -26.22 7.73 -18.14
CA ASN A 20 -26.34 8.82 -17.18
C ASN A 20 -26.27 8.33 -15.72
N GLY A 21 -25.89 9.23 -14.81
CA GLY A 21 -25.87 8.95 -13.37
C GLY A 21 -24.75 8.00 -12.94
N ILE A 22 -23.63 7.97 -13.68
CA ILE A 22 -22.47 7.18 -13.31
C ILE A 22 -21.68 7.93 -12.26
N ARG A 23 -21.43 7.27 -11.12
CA ARG A 23 -20.58 7.82 -10.08
C ARG A 23 -19.12 7.58 -10.43
N VAL A 24 -18.41 8.67 -10.66
CA VAL A 24 -16.98 8.69 -10.98
C VAL A 24 -16.22 9.19 -9.76
N MET A 25 -15.18 8.45 -9.36
CA MET A 25 -14.37 8.74 -8.18
C MET A 25 -12.90 8.82 -8.57
N SER A 26 -12.21 9.89 -8.16
CA SER A 26 -10.76 10.07 -8.38
C SER A 26 -9.99 9.38 -7.26
N MET A 27 -9.92 8.07 -7.38
CA MET A 27 -9.24 7.17 -6.46
C MET A 27 -8.81 5.93 -7.23
N THR A 28 -7.61 5.44 -6.95
CA THR A 28 -7.07 4.24 -7.60
C THR A 28 -6.38 3.36 -6.56
N HIS A 29 -6.38 2.05 -6.83
CA HIS A 29 -5.60 1.07 -6.07
C HIS A 29 -4.23 0.78 -6.70
N THR A 30 -3.92 1.41 -7.84
CA THR A 30 -2.63 1.28 -8.55
C THR A 30 -1.62 2.35 -8.14
N GLY A 31 -2.06 3.40 -7.45
CA GLY A 31 -1.25 4.57 -7.12
C GLY A 31 -0.95 5.48 -8.31
N GLU A 32 -1.49 5.16 -9.48
CA GLU A 32 -1.43 5.99 -10.69
C GLU A 32 -2.69 6.86 -10.85
N PRO A 33 -2.64 7.98 -11.59
CA PRO A 33 -3.82 8.79 -11.88
C PRO A 33 -4.90 7.97 -12.58
N GLY A 34 -6.15 8.09 -12.13
CA GLY A 34 -7.26 7.36 -12.71
C GLY A 34 -8.55 7.52 -11.93
N PHE A 35 -9.59 6.86 -12.45
CA PHE A 35 -10.93 6.95 -11.91
C PHE A 35 -11.54 5.58 -11.70
N ILE A 36 -12.36 5.45 -10.66
CA ILE A 36 -13.25 4.31 -10.46
C ILE A 36 -14.65 4.73 -10.90
N HIS A 37 -15.24 3.98 -11.82
CA HIS A 37 -16.61 4.16 -12.28
C HIS A 37 -17.52 3.13 -11.62
N ARG A 38 -18.54 3.58 -10.87
CA ARG A 38 -19.64 2.71 -10.44
C ARG A 38 -20.76 2.80 -11.47
N VAL A 39 -20.90 1.75 -12.27
CA VAL A 39 -21.82 1.68 -13.40
C VAL A 39 -22.97 0.72 -13.06
N PRO A 40 -24.24 1.12 -13.25
CA PRO A 40 -25.37 0.18 -13.18
C PRO A 40 -25.19 -0.95 -14.18
N PHE A 41 -25.46 -2.19 -13.77
CA PHE A 41 -25.22 -3.40 -14.58
C PHE A 41 -25.72 -3.28 -16.03
N ARG A 42 -26.93 -2.72 -16.24
CA ARG A 42 -27.54 -2.52 -17.57
C ARG A 42 -26.70 -1.67 -18.54
N TYR A 43 -25.80 -0.83 -18.03
CA TYR A 43 -24.93 0.04 -18.83
C TYR A 43 -23.47 -0.44 -18.88
N ALA A 44 -23.12 -1.55 -18.20
CA ALA A 44 -21.73 -1.97 -18.03
C ALA A 44 -21.03 -2.22 -19.38
N LEU A 45 -21.66 -2.99 -20.27
CA LEU A 45 -21.10 -3.30 -21.59
C LEU A 45 -20.98 -2.06 -22.47
N HIS A 46 -22.00 -1.19 -22.45
CA HIS A 46 -21.99 0.08 -23.19
C HIS A 46 -20.81 0.95 -22.75
N VAL A 47 -20.70 1.23 -21.45
CA VAL A 47 -19.64 2.07 -20.89
C VAL A 47 -18.26 1.48 -21.17
N TYR A 48 -18.10 0.16 -21.02
CA TYR A 48 -16.84 -0.51 -21.33
C TYR A 48 -16.44 -0.31 -22.80
N ASN A 49 -17.35 -0.60 -23.74
CA ASN A 49 -17.08 -0.49 -25.17
C ASN A 49 -16.75 0.94 -25.59
N GLU A 50 -17.46 1.94 -25.06
CA GLU A 50 -17.18 3.36 -25.34
C GLU A 50 -15.78 3.77 -24.84
N VAL A 51 -15.45 3.40 -23.60
CA VAL A 51 -14.13 3.71 -23.03
C VAL A 51 -13.02 3.01 -23.80
N MET A 52 -13.21 1.74 -24.17
CA MET A 52 -12.24 0.99 -24.97
C MET A 52 -12.06 1.60 -26.35
N SER A 53 -13.16 1.92 -27.04
CA SER A 53 -13.16 2.54 -28.38
C SER A 53 -12.40 3.86 -28.39
N VAL A 54 -12.76 4.80 -27.50
CA VAL A 54 -12.08 6.10 -27.39
C VAL A 54 -10.64 5.94 -26.92
N GLY A 55 -10.36 4.94 -26.08
CA GLY A 55 -9.05 4.65 -25.53
C GLY A 55 -8.06 4.04 -26.52
N GLN A 56 -8.51 3.50 -27.66
CA GLN A 56 -7.63 2.85 -28.64
C GLN A 56 -6.50 3.77 -29.11
N LYS A 57 -6.79 5.06 -29.34
CA LYS A 57 -5.80 6.06 -29.74
C LYS A 57 -4.73 6.34 -28.68
N TYR A 58 -4.97 5.93 -27.44
CA TYR A 58 -4.03 6.03 -26.32
C TYR A 58 -3.41 4.67 -25.94
N GLY A 59 -3.69 3.61 -26.72
CA GLY A 59 -3.18 2.27 -26.44
C GLY A 59 -3.82 1.60 -25.22
N ILE A 60 -5.10 1.89 -24.93
CA ILE A 60 -5.82 1.28 -23.81
C ILE A 60 -5.77 -0.25 -23.85
N ARG A 61 -5.60 -0.88 -22.70
CA ARG A 61 -5.55 -2.34 -22.54
C ARG A 61 -6.30 -2.76 -21.28
N ASN A 62 -6.83 -3.98 -21.30
CA ASN A 62 -7.34 -4.62 -20.10
C ASN A 62 -6.17 -4.99 -19.19
N ALA A 63 -6.34 -4.76 -17.88
CA ALA A 63 -5.40 -5.20 -16.86
C ALA A 63 -6.10 -6.17 -15.90
N GLY A 64 -5.48 -7.33 -15.66
CA GLY A 64 -6.00 -8.35 -14.76
C GLY A 64 -5.68 -8.06 -13.29
N TYR A 65 -6.24 -8.89 -12.41
CA TYR A 65 -6.07 -8.75 -10.96
C TYR A 65 -4.61 -8.87 -10.50
N TYR A 66 -3.80 -9.74 -11.11
CA TYR A 66 -2.39 -9.89 -10.71
C TYR A 66 -1.55 -8.64 -11.03
N ALA A 67 -1.85 -7.95 -12.14
CA ALA A 67 -1.22 -6.66 -12.43
C ALA A 67 -1.59 -5.61 -11.37
N LEU A 68 -2.87 -5.54 -10.98
CA LEU A 68 -3.32 -4.65 -9.90
C LEU A 68 -2.67 -5.01 -8.55
N ARG A 69 -2.49 -6.30 -8.25
CA ARG A 69 -1.80 -6.77 -7.05
C ARG A 69 -0.33 -6.35 -7.03
N SER A 70 0.37 -6.47 -8.16
CA SER A 70 1.75 -5.99 -8.29
C SER A 70 1.84 -4.48 -8.01
N LEU A 71 1.01 -3.68 -8.72
CA LEU A 71 1.00 -2.23 -8.56
C LEU A 71 0.70 -1.77 -7.14
N ARG A 72 -0.28 -2.39 -6.46
CA ARG A 72 -0.64 -1.99 -5.08
C ARG A 72 0.48 -2.31 -4.08
N ILE A 73 1.20 -3.43 -4.27
CA ILE A 73 2.31 -3.84 -3.40
C ILE A 73 3.47 -2.88 -3.59
N GLU A 74 3.80 -2.53 -4.83
CA GLU A 74 4.86 -1.57 -5.15
C GLU A 74 4.60 -0.19 -4.53
N LYS A 75 3.33 0.25 -4.45
CA LYS A 75 2.90 1.49 -3.80
C LYS A 75 2.69 1.38 -2.29
N PHE A 76 3.04 0.25 -1.67
CA PHE A 76 2.86 -0.02 -0.25
C PHE A 76 1.41 0.09 0.25
N PHE A 77 0.45 -0.26 -0.60
CA PHE A 77 -0.96 -0.34 -0.23
C PHE A 77 -1.28 -1.67 0.45
N ALA A 78 -1.70 -1.60 1.70
CA ALA A 78 -2.14 -2.75 2.48
C ALA A 78 -3.55 -3.17 2.05
N PHE A 79 -3.77 -4.47 2.00
CA PHE A 79 -5.03 -5.09 1.59
C PHE A 79 -5.74 -5.73 2.79
N TRP A 80 -7.04 -5.47 2.91
CA TRP A 80 -7.86 -6.10 3.95
C TRP A 80 -8.01 -7.60 3.71
N GLY A 81 -7.84 -8.41 4.75
CA GLY A 81 -7.81 -9.86 4.70
C GLY A 81 -6.42 -10.47 4.48
N GLN A 82 -5.43 -9.68 4.06
CA GLN A 82 -4.03 -10.11 3.95
C GLN A 82 -3.13 -9.35 4.92
N ASP A 83 -2.99 -8.04 4.69
CA ASP A 83 -2.13 -7.16 5.49
C ASP A 83 -2.88 -6.52 6.65
N LEU A 84 -4.18 -6.23 6.46
CA LEU A 84 -5.06 -5.65 7.47
C LEU A 84 -6.11 -6.68 7.89
N ASN A 85 -6.21 -6.96 9.19
CA ASN A 85 -7.21 -7.84 9.77
C ASN A 85 -7.54 -7.42 11.21
N THR A 86 -8.35 -8.20 11.91
CA THR A 86 -8.77 -7.95 13.29
C THR A 86 -7.62 -8.03 14.31
N LEU A 87 -6.46 -8.55 13.92
CA LEU A 87 -5.27 -8.68 14.75
C LEU A 87 -4.24 -7.57 14.50
N THR A 88 -4.52 -6.63 13.59
CA THR A 88 -3.61 -5.54 13.22
C THR A 88 -4.23 -4.18 13.48
N THR A 89 -3.45 -3.23 13.98
CA THR A 89 -3.94 -1.87 14.22
C THR A 89 -3.45 -0.88 13.16
N PRO A 90 -4.14 0.26 12.98
CA PRO A 90 -3.68 1.32 12.09
C PRO A 90 -2.27 1.85 12.44
N LEU A 91 -1.90 1.84 13.72
CA LEU A 91 -0.58 2.30 14.19
C LEU A 91 0.53 1.34 13.73
N GLU A 92 0.32 0.03 13.92
CA GLU A 92 1.24 -1.02 13.45
C GLU A 92 1.41 -0.98 11.93
N CYS A 93 0.35 -0.60 11.22
CA CYS A 93 0.36 -0.50 9.76
C CYS A 93 0.93 0.83 9.23
N GLY A 94 1.43 1.71 10.09
CA GLY A 94 1.95 3.03 9.71
C GLY A 94 0.89 3.99 9.16
N ARG A 95 -0.39 3.77 9.47
CA ARG A 95 -1.55 4.52 8.97
C ARG A 95 -2.19 5.40 10.05
N GLU A 96 -1.42 5.82 11.04
CA GLU A 96 -1.88 6.68 12.13
C GLU A 96 -2.58 7.95 11.63
N SER A 97 -2.06 8.59 10.58
CA SER A 97 -2.64 9.80 9.98
C SER A 97 -4.05 9.62 9.41
N ARG A 98 -4.50 8.38 9.19
CA ARG A 98 -5.87 8.07 8.76
C ARG A 98 -6.86 8.00 9.93
N VAL A 99 -6.38 8.01 11.17
CA VAL A 99 -7.19 7.93 12.39
C VAL A 99 -7.23 9.28 13.08
N LYS A 100 -8.41 9.92 13.13
CA LYS A 100 -8.58 11.22 13.80
C LYS A 100 -8.83 11.05 15.30
N LEU A 101 -7.76 10.76 16.06
CA LEU A 101 -7.82 10.58 17.52
C LEU A 101 -8.30 11.83 18.27
N ASP A 102 -8.02 13.00 17.71
CA ASP A 102 -8.29 14.32 18.32
C ASP A 102 -9.66 14.92 17.95
N LYS A 103 -10.49 14.23 17.17
CA LYS A 103 -11.79 14.76 16.68
C LYS A 103 -12.81 15.00 17.81
N GLY A 104 -12.49 14.66 19.06
CA GLY A 104 -13.43 14.76 20.20
C GLY A 104 -14.62 13.81 20.10
N VAL A 105 -14.60 12.87 19.15
CA VAL A 105 -15.65 11.85 18.97
C VAL A 105 -15.12 10.53 19.50
N ASP A 106 -15.87 9.92 20.41
CA ASP A 106 -15.56 8.57 20.87
C ASP A 106 -16.03 7.54 19.85
N PHE A 107 -15.09 6.81 19.27
CA PHE A 107 -15.34 5.78 18.27
C PHE A 107 -14.80 4.43 18.77
N ILE A 108 -15.35 3.34 18.24
CA ILE A 108 -14.98 1.97 18.64
C ILE A 108 -13.46 1.77 18.47
N GLY A 109 -12.77 1.45 19.57
CA GLY A 109 -11.32 1.24 19.60
C GLY A 109 -10.48 2.49 19.88
N ARG A 110 -11.08 3.67 20.06
CA ARG A 110 -10.32 4.92 20.33
C ARG A 110 -9.42 4.81 21.56
N ALA A 111 -9.97 4.35 22.70
CA ALA A 111 -9.20 4.21 23.94
C ALA A 111 -7.99 3.26 23.77
N ALA A 112 -8.21 2.10 23.13
CA ALA A 112 -7.14 1.14 22.85
C ALA A 112 -6.05 1.70 21.93
N LEU A 113 -6.41 2.49 20.92
CA LEU A 113 -5.43 3.13 20.03
C LEU A 113 -4.64 4.24 20.75
N LEU A 114 -5.24 4.96 21.70
CA LEU A 114 -4.54 5.96 22.51
C LEU A 114 -3.54 5.30 23.46
N GLU A 115 -3.94 4.21 24.11
CA GLU A 115 -3.04 3.41 24.95
C GLU A 115 -1.89 2.82 24.13
N GLN A 116 -2.18 2.24 22.96
CA GLN A 116 -1.14 1.73 22.06
C GLN A 116 -0.20 2.84 21.57
N LYS A 117 -0.71 4.06 21.35
CA LYS A 117 0.14 5.19 20.97
C LYS A 117 1.14 5.55 22.07
N GLN A 118 0.75 5.45 23.33
CA GLN A 118 1.62 5.73 24.48
C GLN A 118 2.65 4.61 24.70
N ASN A 119 2.21 3.35 24.60
CA ASN A 119 3.05 2.18 24.83
C ASN A 119 3.97 1.85 23.64
N GLY A 120 3.65 2.36 22.45
CA GLY A 120 4.33 2.03 21.20
C GLY A 120 3.76 0.77 20.54
N VAL A 121 4.33 0.43 19.39
CA VAL A 121 3.93 -0.74 18.60
C VAL A 121 4.96 -1.87 18.71
N TYR A 122 4.50 -3.09 18.97
CA TYR A 122 5.35 -4.29 19.09
C TYR A 122 5.53 -5.04 17.77
N LYS A 123 4.81 -4.61 16.73
CA LYS A 123 4.99 -5.05 15.35
C LYS A 123 4.74 -3.91 14.39
N ARG A 124 5.41 -3.93 13.24
CA ARG A 124 5.26 -2.88 12.23
C ARG A 124 5.27 -3.42 10.82
N LEU A 125 4.27 -3.03 10.03
CA LEU A 125 4.19 -3.33 8.61
C LEU A 125 5.36 -2.64 7.89
N THR A 126 6.12 -3.44 7.15
CA THR A 126 7.35 -3.04 6.48
C THR A 126 7.35 -3.61 5.06
N MET A 127 7.86 -2.83 4.11
CA MET A 127 8.11 -3.26 2.74
C MET A 127 9.54 -3.78 2.64
N PHE A 128 9.73 -4.89 1.95
CA PHE A 128 11.01 -5.52 1.70
C PHE A 128 11.21 -5.63 0.18
N ILE A 129 12.38 -5.20 -0.28
CA ILE A 129 12.77 -5.30 -1.68
C ILE A 129 13.94 -6.27 -1.73
N LEU A 130 13.76 -7.41 -2.41
CA LEU A 130 14.82 -8.41 -2.56
C LEU A 130 15.90 -7.87 -3.48
N ASP A 131 17.18 -8.05 -3.11
CA ASP A 131 18.31 -7.56 -3.92
C ASP A 131 18.74 -8.57 -4.99
N ASP A 132 18.84 -9.87 -4.63
CA ASP A 132 19.44 -10.93 -5.45
C ASP A 132 18.46 -12.08 -5.74
N HIS A 133 17.19 -11.76 -6.05
CA HIS A 133 16.17 -12.75 -6.45
C HIS A 133 16.08 -12.81 -7.99
N ASP A 134 16.41 -13.95 -8.57
CA ASP A 134 16.31 -14.21 -10.00
C ASP A 134 14.91 -14.76 -10.34
N THR A 135 14.16 -14.03 -11.17
CA THR A 135 12.78 -14.40 -11.49
C THR A 135 12.63 -15.67 -12.32
N ASP A 136 13.68 -16.11 -13.01
CA ASP A 136 13.67 -17.28 -13.88
C ASP A 136 14.16 -18.54 -13.16
N LEU A 137 15.04 -18.39 -12.17
CA LEU A 137 15.65 -19.51 -11.44
C LEU A 137 15.04 -19.71 -10.05
N ASP A 138 14.69 -18.64 -9.36
CA ASP A 138 14.23 -18.70 -7.98
C ASP A 138 12.70 -18.80 -7.89
N LEU A 139 12.23 -19.45 -6.82
CA LEU A 139 10.81 -19.54 -6.53
C LEU A 139 10.26 -18.16 -6.15
N TRP A 140 9.08 -17.84 -6.66
CA TRP A 140 8.42 -16.59 -6.35
C TRP A 140 7.72 -16.69 -4.98
N PRO A 141 8.01 -15.79 -4.03
CA PRO A 141 7.29 -15.76 -2.77
C PRO A 141 5.83 -15.37 -3.05
N TRP A 142 4.92 -15.80 -2.19
CA TRP A 142 3.49 -15.49 -2.28
C TRP A 142 2.93 -14.86 -1.00
N TRP A 143 3.19 -15.50 0.15
CA TRP A 143 2.77 -15.11 1.48
C TRP A 143 3.36 -16.04 2.56
N GLY A 144 3.54 -15.54 3.78
CA GLY A 144 3.93 -16.35 4.93
C GLY A 144 5.39 -16.76 4.96
N GLU A 145 6.21 -16.27 4.01
CA GLU A 145 7.65 -16.46 4.02
C GLU A 145 8.26 -15.86 5.30
N PRO A 146 9.12 -16.61 6.02
CA PRO A 146 9.78 -16.11 7.21
C PRO A 146 10.68 -14.91 6.91
N ILE A 147 10.62 -13.91 7.77
CA ILE A 147 11.47 -12.72 7.74
C ILE A 147 12.50 -12.87 8.85
N TYR A 148 13.76 -12.76 8.47
CA TYR A 148 14.89 -12.73 9.39
C TYR A 148 15.49 -11.33 9.43
N ARG A 149 15.95 -10.93 10.62
CA ARG A 149 16.73 -9.72 10.87
C ARG A 149 17.99 -10.12 11.61
N ASN A 150 19.17 -9.79 11.09
CA ASN A 150 20.46 -10.17 11.67
C ASN A 150 20.53 -11.68 12.03
N GLY A 151 19.97 -12.54 11.16
CA GLY A 151 19.90 -13.98 11.38
C GLY A 151 18.80 -14.49 12.32
N GLN A 152 18.06 -13.62 13.01
CA GLN A 152 16.96 -13.99 13.92
C GLN A 152 15.59 -13.84 13.27
N TYR A 153 14.67 -14.76 13.56
CA TYR A 153 13.30 -14.68 13.06
C TYR A 153 12.56 -13.51 13.70
N VAL A 154 12.00 -12.62 12.87
CA VAL A 154 11.28 -11.43 13.31
C VAL A 154 9.84 -11.34 12.78
N GLY A 155 9.38 -12.32 12.00
CA GLY A 155 8.01 -12.32 11.51
C GLY A 155 7.87 -13.02 10.17
N LYS A 156 6.78 -12.71 9.47
CA LYS A 156 6.48 -13.31 8.17
C LYS A 156 5.88 -12.31 7.21
N THR A 157 6.06 -12.57 5.92
CA THR A 157 5.43 -11.80 4.84
C THR A 157 3.91 -12.03 4.86
N THR A 158 3.16 -11.03 4.43
CA THR A 158 1.71 -11.07 4.26
C THR A 158 1.31 -11.06 2.79
N SER A 159 2.05 -10.32 1.97
CA SER A 159 1.80 -10.17 0.54
C SER A 159 3.11 -10.03 -0.22
N SER A 160 3.22 -10.62 -1.39
CA SER A 160 4.34 -10.40 -2.30
C SER A 160 3.89 -10.27 -3.76
N ALA A 161 4.70 -9.59 -4.55
CA ALA A 161 4.63 -9.58 -6.00
C ALA A 161 5.93 -9.03 -6.59
N TYR A 162 6.19 -9.36 -7.85
CA TYR A 162 7.21 -8.67 -8.63
C TYR A 162 6.75 -7.24 -8.95
N GLY A 163 7.56 -6.25 -8.58
CA GLY A 163 7.34 -4.84 -8.89
C GLY A 163 8.01 -4.49 -10.21
N TYR A 164 7.23 -4.36 -11.28
CA TYR A 164 7.76 -4.13 -12.62
C TYR A 164 8.42 -2.75 -12.78
N THR A 165 8.07 -1.75 -11.98
CA THR A 165 8.77 -0.45 -12.04
C THR A 165 10.10 -0.49 -11.29
N LEU A 166 10.20 -1.33 -10.26
CA LEU A 166 11.40 -1.47 -9.44
C LEU A 166 12.36 -2.55 -9.98
N GLU A 167 11.89 -3.37 -10.93
CA GLU A 167 12.60 -4.54 -11.47
C GLU A 167 13.12 -5.49 -10.37
N ARG A 168 12.32 -5.62 -9.30
CA ARG A 168 12.66 -6.38 -8.10
C ARG A 168 11.42 -7.05 -7.51
N HIS A 169 11.64 -8.17 -6.82
CA HIS A 169 10.58 -8.78 -6.03
C HIS A 169 10.33 -7.97 -4.75
N VAL A 170 9.06 -7.68 -4.49
CA VAL A 170 8.62 -6.89 -3.35
C VAL A 170 7.74 -7.72 -2.44
N CYS A 171 8.05 -7.71 -1.15
CA CYS A 171 7.28 -8.36 -0.10
C CYS A 171 6.82 -7.32 0.93
N LEU A 172 5.62 -7.49 1.45
CA LEU A 172 5.13 -6.77 2.62
C LEU A 172 5.06 -7.75 3.78
N GLY A 173 5.34 -7.31 4.99
CA GLY A 173 5.23 -8.15 6.17
C GLY A 173 5.34 -7.37 7.47
N PHE A 174 5.04 -8.03 8.59
CA PHE A 174 5.18 -7.43 9.90
C PHE A 174 6.51 -7.83 10.52
N VAL A 175 7.27 -6.83 10.97
CA VAL A 175 8.48 -7.01 11.78
C VAL A 175 8.12 -6.88 13.24
N HIS A 176 8.52 -7.87 14.03
CA HIS A 176 8.49 -7.87 15.48
C HIS A 176 9.87 -7.59 16.04
N ASN A 177 9.94 -7.09 17.26
CA ASN A 177 11.18 -6.95 18.02
C ASN A 177 11.07 -7.81 19.28
N PHE A 178 11.96 -8.77 19.44
CA PHE A 178 12.03 -9.63 20.63
C PHE A 178 13.40 -9.43 21.28
N SER A 179 13.41 -9.28 22.60
CA SER A 179 14.63 -9.22 23.40
C SER A 179 15.41 -10.53 23.25
N GLU A 180 16.70 -10.45 22.93
CA GLU A 180 17.55 -11.64 22.80
C GLU A 180 17.71 -12.38 24.14
N ASP A 181 17.78 -11.64 25.24
CA ASP A 181 18.01 -12.20 26.57
C ASP A 181 16.74 -12.79 27.19
N THR A 182 15.59 -12.13 27.00
CA THR A 182 14.33 -12.46 27.72
C THR A 182 13.24 -13.03 26.82
N GLY A 183 13.36 -12.89 25.49
CA GLY A 183 12.31 -13.24 24.53
C GLY A 183 11.08 -12.34 24.58
N GLU A 184 11.08 -11.30 25.42
CA GLU A 184 9.95 -10.39 25.57
C GLU A 184 9.81 -9.46 24.36
N ALA A 185 8.56 -9.13 24.02
CA ALA A 185 8.26 -8.21 22.94
C ALA A 185 8.71 -6.78 23.32
N GLN A 186 9.52 -6.18 22.45
CA GLN A 186 10.01 -4.82 22.58
C GLN A 186 9.35 -3.91 21.55
N VAL A 187 9.36 -2.60 21.82
CA VAL A 187 8.82 -1.61 20.89
C VAL A 187 9.63 -1.61 19.60
N VAL A 188 8.93 -1.63 18.47
CA VAL A 188 9.50 -1.55 17.12
C VAL A 188 9.58 -0.09 16.71
N THR A 189 10.78 0.49 16.80
CA THR A 189 11.06 1.87 16.38
C THR A 189 11.42 1.94 14.89
N ALA A 190 11.38 3.14 14.31
CA ALA A 190 11.82 3.33 12.93
C ALA A 190 13.32 3.03 12.76
N ASP A 191 14.14 3.37 13.76
CA ASP A 191 15.58 3.07 13.76
C ASP A 191 15.86 1.57 13.84
N PHE A 192 15.07 0.82 14.61
CA PHE A 192 15.19 -0.63 14.67
C PHE A 192 15.04 -1.27 13.28
N ILE A 193 14.08 -0.76 12.49
CA ILE A 193 13.82 -1.23 11.12
C ILE A 193 14.90 -0.77 10.15
N ASN A 194 15.32 0.49 10.23
CA ASN A 194 16.25 1.04 9.23
C ASN A 194 17.69 0.53 9.38
N ARG A 195 18.10 0.05 10.57
CA ARG A 195 19.47 -0.39 10.86
C ARG A 195 19.69 -1.90 10.77
N GLY A 196 18.65 -2.69 10.57
CA GLY A 196 18.75 -4.15 10.48
C GLY A 196 19.17 -4.62 9.10
N GLU A 197 19.90 -5.73 9.05
CA GLU A 197 20.08 -6.52 7.83
C GLU A 197 18.94 -7.54 7.76
N TYR A 198 18.24 -7.62 6.63
CA TYR A 198 17.06 -8.45 6.50
C TYR A 198 17.24 -9.52 5.44
N GLU A 199 16.71 -10.70 5.73
CA GLU A 199 16.62 -11.80 4.79
C GLU A 199 15.17 -12.30 4.75
N ILE A 200 14.70 -12.69 3.57
CA ILE A 200 13.44 -13.42 3.42
C ILE A 200 13.77 -14.85 3.02
N ASP A 201 13.25 -15.80 3.80
CA ASP A 201 13.38 -17.21 3.50
C ASP A 201 12.26 -17.64 2.55
N ILE A 202 12.64 -18.01 1.34
CA ILE A 202 11.73 -18.46 0.29
C ILE A 202 12.08 -19.93 0.02
N ALA A 203 11.20 -20.82 0.50
CA ALA A 203 11.33 -22.26 0.34
C ALA A 203 12.69 -22.84 0.81
N GLY A 204 13.27 -22.30 1.89
CA GLY A 204 14.54 -22.73 2.47
C GLY A 204 15.76 -21.96 1.95
N HIS A 205 15.59 -21.03 1.02
CA HIS A 205 16.65 -20.17 0.50
C HIS A 205 16.49 -18.74 1.03
N ARG A 206 17.55 -18.19 1.62
CA ARG A 206 17.53 -16.84 2.19
C ARG A 206 18.00 -15.81 1.18
N PHE A 207 17.15 -14.83 0.91
CA PHE A 207 17.42 -13.72 0.00
C PHE A 207 17.59 -12.43 0.79
N GLN A 208 18.68 -11.70 0.54
CA GLN A 208 18.91 -10.39 1.14
C GLN A 208 17.83 -9.40 0.70
N ALA A 209 17.37 -8.58 1.65
CA ALA A 209 16.26 -7.67 1.44
C ALA A 209 16.50 -6.30 2.09
N LYS A 210 16.11 -5.24 1.39
CA LYS A 210 16.09 -3.88 1.92
C LYS A 210 14.73 -3.56 2.53
N ALA A 211 14.72 -3.29 3.84
CA ALA A 211 13.52 -2.84 4.54
C ALA A 211 13.21 -1.36 4.26
N LYS A 212 11.94 -1.03 4.05
CA LYS A 212 11.40 0.31 3.83
C LYS A 212 10.10 0.50 4.62
N LEU A 213 10.02 1.62 5.32
CA LEU A 213 8.83 2.02 6.09
C LEU A 213 7.81 2.84 5.30
N TYR A 214 8.22 3.31 4.12
CA TYR A 214 7.44 4.17 3.25
C TYR A 214 7.59 3.66 1.81
N PRO A 215 6.58 3.88 0.95
CA PRO A 215 6.68 3.47 -0.43
C PRO A 215 7.88 4.14 -1.09
N VAL A 216 8.48 3.44 -2.07
CA VAL A 216 9.47 4.05 -2.93
C VAL A 216 8.81 5.22 -3.67
N PRO A 217 9.38 6.43 -3.65
CA PRO A 217 8.79 7.57 -4.34
C PRO A 217 8.65 7.24 -5.83
N SER A 218 7.42 7.25 -6.35
CA SER A 218 7.24 7.23 -7.80
C SER A 218 7.44 8.63 -8.37
N LEU A 219 7.77 8.72 -9.67
CA LEU A 219 7.91 10.00 -10.39
C LEU A 219 6.70 10.93 -10.19
N PHE A 220 5.49 10.39 -10.03
CA PHE A 220 4.26 11.15 -9.80
C PHE A 220 4.01 11.51 -8.31
N THR A 221 4.57 10.76 -7.37
CA THR A 221 4.50 11.09 -5.93
C THR A 221 5.26 12.39 -5.63
N HIS A 222 6.34 12.68 -6.38
CA HIS A 222 7.10 13.93 -6.29
C HIS A 222 6.28 15.17 -6.66
N LYS A 223 5.48 15.11 -7.75
CA LYS A 223 4.58 16.20 -8.13
C LYS A 223 3.52 16.43 -7.05
N ARG A 224 2.88 15.35 -6.59
CA ARG A 224 1.79 15.43 -5.61
C ARG A 224 2.21 15.96 -4.24
N ARG A 225 3.36 15.53 -3.70
CA ARG A 225 3.88 16.08 -2.43
C ARG A 225 4.20 17.56 -2.53
N LYS A 226 4.67 18.01 -3.69
CA LYS A 226 4.95 19.44 -3.94
C LYS A 226 3.65 20.23 -3.99
N ASP A 227 2.65 19.74 -4.71
CA ASP A 227 1.33 20.39 -4.86
C ASP A 227 0.55 20.42 -3.52
N ASP A 228 0.57 19.33 -2.74
CA ASP A 228 -0.09 19.27 -1.42
C ASP A 228 0.59 20.21 -0.40
N MET A 229 1.91 20.41 -0.50
CA MET A 229 2.68 21.30 0.37
C MET A 229 2.46 22.79 0.00
N GLU A 230 2.41 23.10 -1.30
CA GLU A 230 2.04 24.44 -1.79
C GLU A 230 0.59 24.80 -1.40
N LEU A 231 -0.35 23.85 -1.47
CA LEU A 231 -1.73 24.06 -1.03
C LEU A 231 -1.86 24.26 0.50
N SER A 232 -1.04 23.59 1.31
CA SER A 232 -1.02 23.82 2.75
C SER A 232 -0.44 25.18 3.14
N ASP A 233 0.56 25.67 2.41
CA ASP A 233 1.17 26.99 2.64
C ASP A 233 0.20 28.13 2.24
N LEU A 234 -0.70 27.88 1.28
CA LEU A 234 -1.75 28.80 0.85
C LEU A 234 -2.94 28.89 1.82
N HIS A 235 -3.19 27.85 2.62
CA HIS A 235 -4.25 27.85 3.64
C HIS A 235 -3.73 28.16 5.06
N GLY A 236 -2.42 28.41 5.20
CA GLY A 236 -1.74 28.73 6.45
C GLY A 236 -1.42 30.22 6.67
N LYS A 237 -2.06 31.12 5.91
CA LYS A 237 -1.97 32.58 6.12
C LYS A 237 -3.35 33.19 6.36
#